data_AF-A0A6V8PQJ4-F1
#
_entry.id   AF-A0A6V8PQJ4-F1
#
_cell.length_a   1.000
_cell.length_b   1.000
_cell.length_c   1.000
_cell.angle_alpha   90.00
_cell.angle_beta   90.00
_cell.angle_gamma   90.00
#
_symmetry.space_group_name_H-M   'P 1'
#
loop_
_entity.id
_entity.type
_entity.pdbx_description
1 polymer ?
#
loop_
_entity_poly.entity_id
_entity_poly.type
_entity_poly.pdbx_seq_one_letter_code
_entity_poly.pdbx_strand_id
1 'polypeptide(L)'
;MNKEIDKENSVIRKEEKLNFDPNSRWARVFVAPNNLKESKEAFDILMEAGFHVTAMEVEGIMGPELRIRREIYRGLDQIKMFVETEKKANPKPE
;
A
#
# COMPACT_ATOMS: atom_id res chain seq x y z
N MET A 1 18.94 50.96 -2.46
CA MET A 1 17.90 50.56 -1.49
C MET A 1 17.58 49.11 -1.78
N ASN A 2 17.76 48.26 -0.77
CA ASN A 2 17.61 46.80 -0.71
C ASN A 2 16.32 46.32 -1.41
N LYS A 3 16.23 45.11 -1.96
CA LYS A 3 16.40 43.80 -1.30
C LYS A 3 16.69 42.75 -2.40
N GLU A 4 17.81 42.03 -2.36
CA GLU A 4 17.86 40.64 -1.87
C GLU A 4 16.47 40.00 -1.74
N ILE A 5 16.07 39.23 -2.75
CA ILE A 5 15.01 38.24 -2.61
C ILE A 5 15.64 36.90 -2.94
N ASP A 6 16.20 36.35 -1.87
CA ASP A 6 16.23 34.95 -1.43
C ASP A 6 16.35 33.82 -2.46
N LYS A 7 17.51 33.17 -2.35
CA LYS A 7 17.92 31.88 -2.90
C LYS A 7 17.15 30.69 -2.29
N GLU A 8 15.83 30.75 -2.12
CA GLU A 8 15.10 29.74 -1.34
C GLU A 8 13.87 29.11 -2.01
N ASN A 9 13.72 29.23 -3.33
CA ASN A 9 12.74 28.43 -4.07
C ASN A 9 13.37 27.34 -4.96
N SER A 10 14.59 26.93 -4.63
CA SER A 10 15.20 25.69 -5.14
C SER A 10 14.74 24.45 -4.38
N VAL A 11 13.55 24.48 -3.76
CA VAL A 11 12.81 23.25 -3.46
C VAL A 11 12.23 22.75 -4.78
N ILE A 12 13.14 22.44 -5.71
CA ILE A 12 13.00 21.32 -6.62
C ILE A 12 12.80 20.15 -5.66
N ARG A 13 11.55 19.88 -5.26
CA ARG A 13 11.16 18.55 -4.83
C ARG A 13 11.56 17.72 -6.00
N LYS A 14 12.74 17.08 -5.89
CA LYS A 14 13.08 15.92 -6.67
C LYS A 14 11.83 15.08 -6.63
N GLU A 15 11.07 15.11 -7.70
CA GLU A 15 10.42 13.92 -8.19
C GLU A 15 11.58 12.94 -8.37
N GLU A 16 12.03 12.35 -7.26
CA GLU A 16 12.64 11.04 -7.29
C GLU A 16 11.64 10.27 -8.12
N LYS A 17 12.02 10.03 -9.37
CA LYS A 17 11.44 9.00 -10.19
C LYS A 17 11.42 7.81 -9.25
N LEU A 18 10.26 7.55 -8.64
CA LEU A 18 9.99 6.34 -7.91
C LEU A 18 10.29 5.29 -8.95
N ASN A 19 11.50 4.74 -8.89
CA ASN A 19 11.89 3.63 -9.71
C ASN A 19 10.89 2.57 -9.32
N PHE A 20 9.85 2.44 -10.14
CA PHE A 20 8.86 1.41 -9.98
C PHE A 20 9.62 0.11 -10.22
N ASP A 21 10.16 -0.44 -9.13
CA ASP A 21 10.71 -1.77 -9.16
C ASP A 21 9.51 -2.70 -9.32
N PRO A 22 9.36 -3.42 -10.44
CA PRO A 22 8.25 -4.33 -10.63
C PRO A 22 8.26 -5.50 -9.62
N ASN A 23 9.37 -5.71 -8.91
CA ASN A 23 9.51 -6.64 -7.80
C ASN A 23 9.19 -6.01 -6.44
N SER A 24 8.94 -4.70 -6.39
CA SER A 24 8.59 -4.03 -5.15
C SER A 24 7.22 -4.47 -4.66
N ARG A 25 7.16 -4.96 -3.42
CA ARG A 25 5.97 -5.52 -2.80
C ARG A 25 5.05 -4.43 -2.26
N TRP A 26 4.67 -3.44 -3.07
CA TRP A 26 3.74 -2.39 -2.64
C TRP A 26 2.28 -2.84 -2.74
N ALA A 27 1.54 -2.63 -1.66
CA ALA A 27 0.13 -2.93 -1.55
C ALA A 27 -0.63 -1.68 -1.07
N ARG A 28 -1.83 -1.46 -1.61
CA ARG A 28 -2.77 -0.47 -1.05
C ARG A 28 -4.00 -1.18 -0.51
N VAL A 29 -4.27 -1.02 0.76
CA VAL A 29 -5.48 -1.51 1.42
C VAL A 29 -6.43 -0.34 1.60
N PHE A 30 -7.64 -0.49 1.08
CA PHE A 30 -8.75 0.40 1.37
C PHE A 30 -9.47 -0.11 2.61
N VAL A 31 -9.60 0.78 3.59
CA VAL A 31 -10.13 0.51 4.92
C VAL A 31 -11.61 0.87 4.91
N ALA A 32 -12.44 -0.08 5.33
CA ALA A 32 -13.87 0.14 5.51
C ALA A 32 -14.13 0.70 6.92
N PRO A 33 -14.62 1.94 7.08
CA PRO A 33 -14.85 2.56 8.39
C PRO A 33 -15.83 1.77 9.27
N ASN A 34 -16.80 1.11 8.65
CA ASN A 34 -17.78 0.24 9.29
C ASN A 34 -17.24 -1.16 9.62
N ASN A 35 -16.03 -1.51 9.16
CA ASN A 35 -15.39 -2.81 9.39
C ASN A 35 -13.87 -2.67 9.61
N LEU A 36 -13.50 -1.88 10.63
CA LEU A 36 -12.10 -1.63 10.99
C LEU A 36 -11.38 -2.90 11.45
N LYS A 37 -12.09 -3.86 12.04
CA LYS A 37 -11.50 -5.12 12.51
C LYS A 37 -10.91 -5.91 11.35
N GLU A 38 -11.71 -6.21 10.32
CA GLU A 38 -11.21 -6.90 9.13
C GLU A 38 -10.17 -6.07 8.39
N SER A 39 -10.33 -4.75 8.35
CA SER A 39 -9.37 -3.86 7.70
C SER A 39 -8.00 -3.88 8.37
N LYS A 40 -7.96 -3.92 9.71
CA LYS A 40 -6.74 -4.09 10.48
C LYS A 40 -6.13 -5.47 10.23
N GLU A 41 -6.93 -6.53 10.24
CA GLU A 41 -6.43 -7.89 9.99
C GLU A 41 -5.84 -8.03 8.59
N ALA A 42 -6.49 -7.47 7.57
CA ALA A 42 -5.97 -7.44 6.20
C ALA A 42 -4.62 -6.70 6.12
N PHE A 43 -4.49 -5.57 6.83
CA PHE A 43 -3.24 -4.82 6.91
C PHE A 43 -2.13 -5.66 7.55
N ASP A 44 -2.38 -6.27 8.70
CA ASP A 44 -1.41 -7.08 9.45
C ASP A 44 -0.90 -8.27 8.60
N ILE A 45 -1.81 -9.00 7.93
CA ILE A 45 -1.46 -10.15 7.08
C ILE A 45 -0.53 -9.74 5.92
N LEU A 46 -0.78 -8.59 5.30
CA LEU A 46 0.06 -8.09 4.21
C LEU A 46 1.44 -7.67 4.71
N MET A 47 1.51 -7.00 5.86
CA MET A 47 2.78 -6.64 6.49
C MET A 47 3.60 -7.87 6.86
N GLU A 48 2.99 -8.90 7.46
CA GLU A 48 3.64 -10.18 7.80
C GLU A 48 4.15 -10.93 6.57
N ALA A 49 3.46 -10.79 5.45
CA ALA A 49 3.86 -11.32 4.16
C ALA A 49 4.97 -10.50 3.47
N GLY A 50 5.45 -9.42 4.10
CA GLY A 50 6.55 -8.60 3.61
C GLY A 50 6.15 -7.57 2.56
N PHE A 51 4.87 -7.19 2.50
CA PHE A 51 4.44 -6.07 1.67
C PHE A 51 4.71 -4.73 2.35
N HIS A 52 5.04 -3.71 1.55
CA HIS A 52 4.94 -2.31 1.93
C HIS A 52 3.49 -1.87 1.75
N VAL A 53 2.77 -1.74 2.87
CA VAL A 53 1.32 -1.48 2.84
C VAL A 53 1.04 0.00 3.07
N THR A 54 0.22 0.57 2.19
CA THR A 54 -0.43 1.87 2.42
C THR A 54 -1.91 1.64 2.70
N ALA A 55 -2.47 2.31 3.70
CA ALA A 55 -3.88 2.22 4.05
C ALA A 55 -4.60 3.52 3.67
N MET A 56 -5.81 3.41 3.12
CA MET A 56 -6.66 4.57 2.78
C MET A 56 -8.09 4.28 3.19
N GLU A 57 -8.69 5.17 3.96
CA GLU A 57 -10.09 5.05 4.33
C GLU A 57 -11.01 5.37 3.14
N VAL A 58 -12.02 4.52 2.92
CA VAL A 58 -13.01 4.70 1.86
C VAL A 58 -14.41 4.39 2.38
N GLU A 59 -15.31 5.34 2.21
CA GLU A 59 -16.73 5.17 2.50
C GLU A 59 -17.43 4.30 1.46
N GLY A 60 -18.48 3.59 1.89
CA GLY A 60 -19.35 2.83 0.99
C GLY A 60 -18.84 1.43 0.58
N ILE A 61 -17.69 0.98 1.10
CA ILE A 61 -17.24 -0.41 1.00
C ILE A 61 -17.64 -1.21 2.25
N MET A 62 -17.89 -2.51 2.11
CA MET A 62 -18.39 -3.37 3.20
C MET A 62 -17.28 -4.04 4.03
N GLY A 63 -16.04 -4.01 3.54
CA GLY A 63 -14.87 -4.66 4.12
C GLY A 63 -13.60 -4.19 3.41
N PRO A 64 -12.41 -4.68 3.79
CA PRO A 64 -11.18 -4.22 3.20
C PRO A 64 -11.09 -4.52 1.70
N GLU A 65 -10.48 -3.64 0.93
CA GLU A 65 -10.11 -3.93 -0.45
C GLU A 65 -8.61 -3.80 -0.63
N LEU A 66 -7.94 -4.86 -1.08
CA LEU A 66 -6.56 -4.77 -1.53
C LEU A 66 -6.54 -4.43 -3.01
N ARG A 67 -5.82 -3.38 -3.38
CA ARG A 67 -5.41 -3.12 -4.76
C ARG A 67 -3.91 -3.30 -4.89
N ILE A 68 -3.54 -4.21 -5.77
CA ILE A 68 -2.15 -4.52 -6.08
C ILE A 68 -2.04 -4.80 -7.58
N ARG A 69 -1.05 -4.20 -8.23
CA ARG A 69 -0.88 -4.26 -9.69
C ARG A 69 -2.18 -3.85 -10.42
N ARG A 70 -2.81 -4.78 -11.15
CA ARG A 70 -4.07 -4.60 -11.90
C ARG A 70 -5.24 -5.38 -11.29
N GLU A 71 -5.05 -5.89 -10.08
CA GLU A 71 -5.99 -6.78 -9.40
C GLU A 71 -6.61 -6.11 -8.17
N ILE A 72 -7.85 -6.52 -7.88
CA ILE A 72 -8.62 -6.04 -6.73
C ILE A 72 -9.13 -7.27 -5.98
N TYR A 73 -8.78 -7.37 -4.70
CA TYR A 73 -9.25 -8.41 -3.79
C TYR A 73 -10.16 -7.76 -2.75
N ARG A 74 -11.41 -8.20 -2.67
CA ARG A 74 -12.44 -7.61 -1.82
C ARG A 74 -12.76 -8.53 -0.65
N GLY A 75 -12.73 -7.96 0.55
CA GLY A 75 -12.92 -8.67 1.80
C GLY A 75 -11.66 -9.39 2.26
N LEU A 76 -11.63 -9.70 3.55
CA LEU A 76 -10.49 -10.31 4.23
C LEU A 76 -10.09 -11.68 3.63
N ASP A 77 -11.05 -12.51 3.27
CA ASP A 77 -10.79 -13.87 2.78
C ASP A 77 -10.05 -13.88 1.43
N GLN A 78 -10.42 -12.97 0.51
CA GLN A 78 -9.70 -12.86 -0.77
C GLN A 78 -8.27 -12.37 -0.56
N ILE A 79 -8.06 -11.48 0.41
CA ILE A 79 -6.72 -10.97 0.76
C ILE A 79 -5.86 -12.09 1.38
N LYS A 80 -6.45 -12.95 2.23
CA LYS A 80 -5.79 -14.15 2.75
C LYS A 80 -5.38 -15.10 1.63
N MET A 81 -6.29 -15.41 0.71
CA MET A 81 -6.01 -16.28 -0.44
C MET A 81 -4.89 -15.73 -1.33
N PHE A 82 -4.89 -14.42 -1.57
CA PHE A 82 -3.82 -13.73 -2.30
C PHE A 82 -2.47 -13.94 -1.60
N VAL A 83 -2.39 -13.65 -0.30
CA VAL A 83 -1.16 -13.79 0.48
C VAL A 83 -0.65 -15.24 0.51
N GLU A 84 -1.54 -16.22 0.63
CA GLU A 84 -1.17 -17.64 0.55
C GLU A 84 -0.58 -18.00 -0.82
N THR A 85 -1.16 -17.48 -1.90
CA THR A 85 -0.68 -17.70 -3.26
C THR A 85 0.70 -17.08 -3.47
N GLU A 86 0.90 -15.85 -2.98
CA GLU A 86 2.20 -15.17 -3.05
C GLU A 86 3.29 -15.85 -2.22
N LYS A 87 2.95 -16.40 -1.04
CA LYS A 87 3.87 -17.20 -0.22
C LYS A 87 4.32 -18.48 -0.94
N LYS A 88 3.41 -19.13 -1.69
CA LYS A 88 3.73 -20.33 -2.48
C LYS A 88 4.61 -19.99 -3.69
N ALA A 89 4.37 -18.84 -4.32
CA ALA A 89 5.16 -18.38 -5.46
C ALA A 89 6.56 -17.87 -5.06
N ASN A 90 6.68 -17.29 -3.86
CA ASN A 90 7.90 -16.69 -3.34
C ASN A 90 8.18 -17.19 -1.91
N PRO A 91 8.64 -18.44 -1.73
CA PRO A 91 9.00 -18.94 -0.40
C PRO A 91 10.13 -18.08 0.17
N LYS A 92 10.04 -17.73 1.46
CA LYS A 92 11.18 -17.08 2.15
C LYS A 92 12.39 -18.01 2.05
N PRO A 93 13.61 -17.50 1.77
CA PRO A 93 14.83 -18.29 1.96
C PRO A 93 14.90 -18.70 3.44
N GLU A 94 15.14 -19.98 3.70
CA GLU A 94 15.38 -20.53 5.05
C GLU A 94 16.64 -19.92 5.70
#